data_AF-A0A7S2DC06-F1
#
_entry.id   AF-A0A7S2DC06-F1
#
_cell.length_a   1.000
_cell.length_b   1.000
_cell.length_c   1.000
_cell.angle_alpha   90.00
_cell.angle_beta   90.00
_cell.angle_gamma   90.00
#
_symmetry.space_group_name_H-M   'P 1'
#
loop_
_entity.id
_entity.type
_entity.pdbx_description
1 polymer ?
#
loop_
_entity_poly.entity_id
_entity_poly.type
_entity_poly.pdbx_seq_one_letter_code
_entity_poly.pdbx_strand_id
1 'polypeptide(L)'
;LIFLSLAPPLMGFLLFGFSLFGSTNDLFSSLRITLIVIFAFLNGDAMFDIFMTVNVGSLSSFHVLYLVLVFVIFTYVGLNICLTVVELALEELGAYLAYATMKENA
;
A
#
# COMPACT_ATOMS: atom_id res chain seq x y z
N LEU A 1 4.22 5.90 -14.51
CA LEU A 1 3.99 7.16 -13.76
C LEU A 1 3.42 6.92 -12.36
N ILE A 2 2.39 6.09 -12.19
CA ILE A 2 1.74 5.84 -10.89
C ILE A 2 2.71 5.39 -9.79
N PHE A 3 3.60 4.44 -10.07
CA PHE A 3 4.62 4.03 -9.11
C PHE A 3 5.55 5.18 -8.69
N LEU A 4 5.85 6.11 -9.60
CA LEU A 4 6.66 7.30 -9.31
C LEU A 4 5.91 8.31 -8.44
N SER A 5 4.57 8.31 -8.50
CA SER A 5 3.71 9.17 -7.67
C SER A 5 3.40 8.55 -6.30
N LEU A 6 3.34 7.22 -6.19
CA LEU A 6 3.07 6.52 -4.94
C LEU A 6 4.33 6.24 -4.11
N ALA A 7 5.51 6.13 -4.73
CA ALA A 7 6.75 5.84 -4.01
C ALA A 7 7.19 6.93 -3.03
N PRO A 8 7.17 8.24 -3.36
CA PRO A 8 7.53 9.30 -2.42
C PRO A 8 6.66 9.34 -1.14
N PRO A 9 5.31 9.33 -1.21
CA PRO A 9 4.51 9.30 0.00
C PRO A 9 4.73 8.00 0.78
N LEU A 10 4.88 6.84 0.11
CA LEU A 10 5.17 5.58 0.79
C LEU A 10 6.48 5.67 1.58
N MET A 11 7.53 6.23 0.97
CA MET A 11 8.81 6.48 1.65
C MET A 11 8.64 7.42 2.85
N GLY A 12 7.84 8.47 2.72
CA GLY A 12 7.52 9.37 3.83
C GLY A 12 6.87 8.63 5.01
N PHE A 13 5.87 7.80 4.74
CA PHE A 13 5.21 7.00 5.79
C PHE A 13 6.13 5.92 6.38
N LEU A 14 7.02 5.33 5.59
CA LEU A 14 8.03 4.37 6.05
C LEU A 14 9.02 5.02 7.03
N LEU A 15 9.59 6.15 6.64
CA LEU A 15 10.52 6.90 7.49
C LEU A 15 9.83 7.39 8.76
N PHE A 16 8.59 7.84 8.65
CA PHE A 16 7.81 8.29 9.80
C PHE A 16 7.49 7.13 10.75
N GLY A 17 7.06 5.97 10.25
CA GLY A 17 6.80 4.79 11.07
C GLY A 17 8.06 4.25 11.76
N PHE A 18 9.18 4.21 11.03
CA PHE A 18 10.49 3.87 11.60
C PHE A 18 10.89 4.83 12.73
N SER A 19 10.75 6.14 12.52
CA SER A 19 11.05 7.16 13.53
C SER A 19 10.12 7.06 14.75
N LEU A 20 8.83 6.81 14.52
CA LEU A 20 7.79 6.80 15.56
C LEU A 20 7.86 5.55 16.45
N PHE A 21 8.14 4.38 15.86
CA PHE A 21 8.06 3.09 16.56
C PHE A 21 9.40 2.38 16.72
N GLY A 22 10.45 2.77 15.98
CA GLY A 22 11.68 1.99 15.90
C GLY A 22 12.50 1.92 17.18
N SER A 23 12.24 2.81 18.15
CA SER A 23 12.87 2.78 19.48
C SER A 23 12.13 1.92 20.50
N THR A 24 10.87 1.56 20.24
CA THR A 24 9.97 0.89 21.20
C THR A 24 9.46 -0.45 20.71
N ASN A 25 9.60 -0.75 19.42
CA ASN A 25 8.99 -1.92 18.80
C ASN A 25 9.92 -2.56 17.76
N ASP A 26 10.18 -3.86 17.93
CA ASP A 26 11.05 -4.63 17.04
C ASP A 26 10.53 -4.70 15.60
N LEU A 27 9.21 -4.63 15.39
CA LEU A 27 8.58 -4.58 14.07
C LEU A 27 8.97 -3.33 13.28
N PHE A 28 9.47 -2.29 13.95
CA PHE A 28 9.90 -1.05 13.33
C PHE A 28 11.39 -0.75 13.58
N SER A 29 12.16 -1.72 14.06
CA SER A 29 13.57 -1.56 14.45
C SER A 29 14.53 -1.19 13.31
N SER A 30 14.14 -1.42 12.06
CA SER A 30 14.93 -1.02 10.89
C SER A 30 14.01 -0.69 9.71
N LEU A 31 14.45 0.22 8.83
CA LEU A 31 13.69 0.61 7.64
C LEU A 31 13.28 -0.59 6.76
N ARG A 32 14.14 -1.61 6.68
CA ARG A 32 13.83 -2.84 5.93
C ARG A 32 12.68 -3.62 6.57
N ILE A 33 12.70 -3.78 7.89
CA ILE A 33 11.63 -4.50 8.61
C ILE A 33 10.35 -3.67 8.57
N THR A 34 10.42 -2.36 8.79
CA THR A 34 9.29 -1.44 8.66
C THR A 34 8.65 -1.53 7.28
N LEU A 35 9.44 -1.62 6.20
CA LEU A 35 8.91 -1.83 4.85
C LEU A 35 8.13 -3.12 4.72
N ILE A 36 8.65 -4.22 5.26
CA ILE A 36 7.96 -5.52 5.23
C ILE A 36 6.66 -5.46 6.04
N VAL A 37 6.68 -4.82 7.21
CA VAL A 37 5.51 -4.67 8.08
C VAL A 37 4.43 -3.80 7.42
N ILE A 38 4.80 -2.64 6.88
CA ILE A 38 3.85 -1.79 6.15
C ILE A 38 3.34 -2.51 4.91
N PHE A 39 4.19 -3.24 4.18
CA PHE A 39 3.75 -4.01 3.02
C PHE A 39 2.74 -5.10 3.41
N ALA A 40 3.02 -5.90 4.44
CA ALA A 40 2.09 -6.90 4.96
C ALA A 40 0.76 -6.26 5.40
N PHE A 41 0.85 -5.16 6.16
CA PHE A 41 -0.28 -4.40 6.63
C PHE A 41 -1.16 -3.87 5.48
N LEU A 42 -0.57 -3.30 4.43
CA LEU A 42 -1.33 -2.78 3.28
C LEU A 42 -2.05 -3.88 2.49
N ASN A 43 -1.56 -5.12 2.56
CA ASN A 43 -2.16 -6.30 1.95
C ASN A 43 -3.22 -6.98 2.84
N GLY A 44 -3.49 -6.47 4.04
CA GLY A 44 -4.46 -7.11 4.95
C GLY A 44 -3.86 -8.14 5.89
N ASP A 45 -2.55 -8.37 5.85
CA ASP A 45 -1.89 -9.38 6.67
C ASP A 45 -1.49 -8.83 8.05
N ALA A 46 -1.63 -9.67 9.08
CA ALA A 46 -1.30 -9.40 10.47
C ALA A 46 -1.81 -8.04 11.03
N MET A 47 -2.88 -7.48 10.47
CA MET A 47 -3.35 -6.14 10.82
C MET A 47 -3.65 -5.99 12.30
N PHE A 48 -4.39 -6.94 12.87
CA PHE A 48 -4.79 -6.90 14.27
C PHE A 48 -3.55 -6.92 15.18
N ASP A 49 -2.58 -7.78 14.89
CA ASP A 49 -1.35 -7.89 15.66
C ASP A 49 -0.54 -6.59 15.59
N ILE A 50 -0.40 -6.01 14.40
CA ILE A 50 0.30 -4.74 14.20
C ILE A 50 -0.40 -3.61 14.97
N PHE A 51 -1.74 -3.53 14.91
CA PHE A 51 -2.51 -2.56 15.68
C PHE A 51 -2.30 -2.71 17.18
N MET A 52 -2.41 -3.94 17.70
CA MET A 52 -2.23 -4.20 19.14
C MET A 52 -0.80 -3.90 19.60
N THR A 53 0.19 -4.14 18.73
CA THR A 53 1.59 -3.88 19.07
C THR A 53 1.91 -2.38 19.15
N VAL A 54 1.24 -1.52 18.36
CA VAL A 54 1.45 -0.06 18.43
C VAL A 54 0.50 0.66 19.39
N ASN A 55 -0.61 0.02 19.76
CA ASN A 55 -1.66 0.56 20.63
C ASN A 55 -1.30 0.45 22.12
N VAL A 56 -0.07 0.84 22.47
CA VAL A 56 0.47 0.78 23.84
C VAL A 56 1.02 2.16 24.23
N GLY A 57 0.69 2.62 25.43
CA GLY A 57 1.17 3.90 25.98
C GLY A 57 0.21 5.08 25.77
N SER A 58 0.66 6.28 26.17
CA SER A 58 -0.17 7.50 26.19
C SER A 58 -0.45 8.12 24.82
N LEU A 59 0.33 7.75 23.80
CA LEU A 59 0.18 8.23 22.41
C LEU A 59 -0.54 7.22 21.51
N SER A 60 -1.22 6.24 22.11
CA SER A 60 -1.87 5.14 21.38
C SER A 60 -2.84 5.62 20.29
N SER A 61 -3.65 6.65 20.57
CA SER A 61 -4.57 7.23 19.59
C SER A 61 -3.85 7.80 18.36
N PHE A 62 -2.66 8.39 18.54
CA PHE A 62 -1.88 8.93 17.44
C PHE A 62 -1.26 7.80 16.59
N HIS A 63 -0.80 6.74 17.23
CA HIS A 63 -0.26 5.56 16.55
C HIS A 63 -1.31 4.84 15.71
N VAL A 64 -2.52 4.69 16.25
CA VAL A 64 -3.67 4.14 15.54
C VAL A 64 -4.03 5.03 14.36
N LEU A 65 -4.07 6.35 14.55
CA LEU A 65 -4.36 7.30 13.46
C LEU A 65 -3.33 7.18 12.32
N TYR A 66 -2.04 7.03 12.63
CA TYR A 66 -1.00 6.79 11.63
C TYR A 66 -1.30 5.53 10.80
N LEU A 67 -1.55 4.39 11.45
CA LEU A 67 -1.84 3.13 10.75
C LEU A 67 -3.10 3.23 9.90
N VAL A 68 -4.16 3.86 10.42
CA VAL A 68 -5.41 4.08 9.69
C VAL A 68 -5.17 4.95 8.45
N LEU A 69 -4.41 6.04 8.55
CA LEU A 69 -4.10 6.91 7.41
C LEU A 69 -3.28 6.18 6.35
N VAL A 70 -2.26 5.42 6.77
CA VAL A 70 -1.47 4.59 5.85
C VAL A 70 -2.38 3.61 5.10
N PHE A 71 -3.25 2.90 5.83
CA PHE A 71 -4.17 1.95 5.21
C PHE A 71 -5.14 2.61 4.23
N VAL A 72 -5.80 3.69 4.65
CA VAL A 72 -6.79 4.38 3.82
C VAL A 72 -6.14 4.91 2.54
N ILE A 73 -5.00 5.58 2.64
CA ILE A 73 -4.35 6.18 1.49
C ILE A 73 -3.84 5.12 0.52
N PHE A 74 -3.11 4.09 0.99
CA PHE A 74 -2.48 3.16 0.06
C PHE A 74 -3.41 2.03 -0.39
N THR A 75 -4.30 1.54 0.47
CA THR A 75 -5.21 0.45 0.11
C THR A 75 -6.48 0.95 -0.56
N TYR A 76 -7.12 2.03 -0.09
CA TYR A 76 -8.33 2.53 -0.77
C TYR A 76 -8.05 3.50 -1.91
N VAL A 77 -6.96 4.26 -1.88
CA VAL A 77 -6.65 5.18 -3.01
C VAL A 77 -5.59 4.57 -3.92
N GLY A 78 -4.43 4.20 -3.37
CA GLY A 78 -3.30 3.67 -4.14
C GLY A 78 -3.64 2.40 -4.92
N LEU A 79 -4.23 1.40 -4.25
CA LEU A 79 -4.61 0.13 -4.88
C LEU A 79 -5.69 0.33 -5.94
N ASN A 80 -6.72 1.13 -5.67
CA ASN A 80 -7.78 1.40 -6.63
C ASN A 80 -7.25 2.09 -7.89
N ILE A 81 -6.33 3.06 -7.75
CA ILE A 81 -5.67 3.67 -8.92
C ILE A 81 -4.89 2.62 -9.73
N CYS A 82 -4.19 1.70 -9.07
CA CYS A 82 -3.47 0.63 -9.76
C CYS A 82 -4.43 -0.32 -10.48
N LEU A 83 -5.53 -0.72 -9.84
CA LEU A 83 -6.56 -1.57 -10.43
C LEU A 83 -7.18 -0.93 -11.66
N THR A 84 -7.60 0.34 -11.57
CA THR A 84 -8.18 1.06 -12.71
C THR A 84 -7.22 1.09 -13.91
N VAL A 85 -5.92 1.26 -13.69
CA VAL A 85 -4.96 1.25 -14.81
C VAL A 85 -4.77 -0.12 -15.42
N VAL A 86 -4.79 -1.18 -14.60
CA VAL A 86 -4.75 -2.55 -15.11
C VAL A 86 -6.02 -2.86 -15.91
N GLU A 87 -7.19 -2.46 -15.40
CA GLU A 87 -8.48 -2.63 -16.08
C GLU A 87 -8.51 -1.93 -17.43
N LEU A 88 -8.07 -0.66 -17.51
CA LEU A 88 -8.00 0.09 -18.77
C LEU A 88 -7.05 -0.57 -19.79
N ALA A 89 -5.89 -1.04 -19.34
CA ALA A 89 -4.96 -1.74 -20.22
C ALA A 89 -5.53 -3.07 -20.73
N LEU A 90 -6.28 -3.78 -19.89
CA LEU A 90 -6.94 -5.03 -20.27
C LEU A 90 -8.06 -4.78 -21.29
N GLU A 91 -8.86 -3.74 -21.09
CA GLU A 91 -9.94 -3.35 -22.00
C GLU A 91 -9.39 -3.00 -23.39
N GLU A 92 -8.33 -2.19 -23.44
CA GLU A 92 -7.65 -1.82 -24.69
C GLU A 92 -7.10 -3.06 -25.42
N LEU A 93 -6.42 -3.96 -24.70
CA LEU A 93 -5.92 -5.21 -25.27
C LEU A 93 -7.05 -6.09 -25.83
N GLY A 94 -8.16 -6.20 -25.09
CA GLY A 94 -9.35 -6.94 -25.54
C GLY A 94 -9.93 -6.39 -26.85
N ALA A 95 -10.00 -5.07 -26.99
CA ALA A 95 -10.47 -4.41 -28.21
C ALA A 95 -9.54 -4.69 -29.41
N TYR A 96 -8.22 -4.66 -29.21
CA TYR A 96 -7.24 -4.99 -30.27
C TYR A 96 -7.37 -6.44 -30.75
N LEU A 97 -7.55 -7.39 -29.83
CA LEU A 97 -7.74 -8.81 -30.16
C LEU A 97 -9.05 -9.06 -30.93
N ALA A 98 -10.14 -8.39 -30.53
CA ALA A 98 -11.42 -8.47 -31.24
C ALA A 98 -11.31 -7.93 -32.67
N TYR A 99 -10.61 -6.80 -32.87
CA TYR A 99 -10.37 -6.26 -34.21
C TYR A 99 -9.51 -7.19 -35.08
N ALA A 100 -8.44 -7.78 -34.51
CA ALA A 100 -7.55 -8.69 -35.23
C ALA A 100 -8.30 -9.95 -35.71
N THR A 101 -9.14 -10.54 -34.87
CA THR A 101 -9.95 -11.73 -35.21
C THR A 101 -11.02 -11.43 -36.26
N MET A 102 -11.64 -10.25 -36.26
CA MET A 102 -12.55 -9.85 -37.34
C MET A 102 -11.83 -9.70 -38.68
N LYS A 103 -10.61 -9.18 -38.68
CA LYS A 103 -9.81 -8.99 -39.90
C LYS A 103 -9.28 -10.30 -40.49
N GLU A 104 -8.98 -11.29 -39.65
CA GLU A 104 -8.54 -12.62 -40.11
C GLU A 104 -9.69 -13.44 -40.72
N ASN A 105 -10.92 -13.21 -40.27
CA ASN A 105 -12.13 -13.91 -40.74
C ASN A 105 -12.86 -13.21 -41.91
N ALA A 106 -12.33 -12.09 -42.42
CA ALA A 106 -12.90 -11.30 -43.52
C ALA A 106 -12.08 -11.45 -44.80
#